data_AF-A0A950PEY9-F1
#
_entry.id   AF-A0A950PEY9-F1
#
_cell.length_a   1.000
_cell.length_b   1.000
_cell.length_c   1.000
_cell.angle_alpha   90.00
_cell.angle_beta   90.00
_cell.angle_gamma   90.00
#
_symmetry.space_group_name_H-M   'P 1'
#
loop_
_entity.id
_entity.type
_entity.pdbx_description
1 polymer ?
#
loop_
_entity_poly.entity_id
_entity_poly.type
_entity_poly.pdbx_seq_one_letter_code
_entity_poly.pdbx_strand_id
1 'polypeptide(L)'
;GWSGPDFQETPNTLNLLATEGIRYVCDWGNDEQPYRMTPKTGELYSLSVNAYLDDNYIHLHGRRTINEVNLLWREWFDGLYADGATTGRLMVLHLHPWIMGQPWRIRHLDEVLAHICARGGVWKATGSGIIDWFKAQAS
;
A
#
# COMPACT_ATOMS: atom_id res chain seq x y z
N GLY A 1 -1.41 10.62 -6.37
CA GLY A 1 -0.15 10.06 -5.88
C GLY A 1 0.65 9.54 -7.04
N TRP A 2 1.83 9.02 -6.74
CA TRP A 2 2.73 8.38 -7.68
C TRP A 2 3.08 6.98 -7.20
N SER A 3 3.26 6.06 -8.14
CA SER A 3 3.89 4.76 -7.89
C SER A 3 4.82 4.52 -9.07
N GLY A 4 6.10 4.38 -8.77
CA GLY A 4 7.15 4.12 -9.72
C GLY A 4 7.08 2.69 -10.27
N PRO A 5 7.61 2.47 -11.48
CA PRO A 5 7.73 1.13 -12.02
C PRO A 5 8.64 0.29 -11.12
N ASP A 6 8.17 -0.89 -10.71
CA ASP A 6 8.85 -1.79 -9.78
C ASP A 6 9.33 -1.13 -8.49
N PHE A 7 8.58 -0.13 -7.99
CA PHE A 7 8.92 0.63 -6.78
C PHE A 7 10.24 1.41 -6.89
N GLN A 8 10.73 1.65 -8.10
CA GLN A 8 12.04 2.27 -8.32
C GLN A 8 11.95 3.79 -8.41
N GLU A 9 12.90 4.43 -7.72
CA GLU A 9 13.11 5.87 -7.75
C GLU A 9 14.60 6.18 -7.94
N THR A 10 14.89 7.23 -8.69
CA THR A 10 16.21 7.89 -8.68
C THR A 10 16.30 8.95 -7.57
N PRO A 11 17.50 9.42 -7.17
CA PRO A 11 17.67 10.51 -6.21
C PRO A 11 16.96 11.83 -6.57
N ASN A 12 16.57 12.00 -7.83
CA ASN A 12 15.87 13.21 -8.30
C ASN A 12 14.34 13.07 -8.25
N THR A 13 13.82 11.84 -8.19
CA THR A 13 12.38 11.53 -8.40
C THR A 13 11.50 12.27 -7.42
N LEU A 14 11.76 12.15 -6.12
CA LEU A 14 10.96 12.80 -5.08
C LEU A 14 10.90 14.33 -5.25
N ASN A 15 12.02 14.96 -5.63
CA ASN A 15 12.08 16.41 -5.84
C ASN A 15 11.28 16.84 -7.06
N LEU A 16 11.33 16.06 -8.15
CA LEU A 16 10.56 16.33 -9.35
C LEU A 16 9.06 16.18 -9.07
N LEU A 17 8.66 15.08 -8.43
CA LEU A 17 7.26 14.82 -8.08
C LEU A 17 6.69 15.93 -7.19
N ALA A 18 7.43 16.33 -6.15
CA ALA A 18 6.99 17.39 -5.25
C ALA A 18 6.89 18.75 -5.96
N THR A 19 7.78 19.04 -6.93
CA THR A 19 7.73 20.25 -7.76
C THR A 19 6.49 20.28 -8.66
N GLU A 20 6.09 19.14 -9.20
CA GLU A 20 4.86 18.98 -9.99
C GLU A 20 3.58 18.90 -9.13
N GLY A 21 3.68 19.07 -7.81
CA GLY A 21 2.54 19.07 -6.89
C GLY A 21 1.99 17.67 -6.56
N ILE A 22 2.73 16.60 -6.85
CA ILE A 22 2.38 15.26 -6.36
C ILE A 22 2.57 15.22 -4.85
N ARG A 23 1.54 14.74 -4.15
CA ARG A 23 1.48 14.80 -2.67
C ARG A 23 1.95 13.53 -1.97
N TYR A 24 1.99 12.39 -2.66
CA TYR A 24 2.46 11.15 -2.04
C TYR A 24 3.00 10.16 -3.07
N VAL A 25 3.92 9.30 -2.60
CA VAL A 25 4.47 8.14 -3.31
C VAL A 25 4.04 6.83 -2.63
N CYS A 26 4.03 5.73 -3.37
CA CYS A 26 3.69 4.39 -2.90
C CYS A 26 4.82 3.41 -3.24
N ASP A 27 6.06 3.79 -2.94
CA ASP A 27 7.26 3.08 -3.43
C ASP A 27 8.14 2.51 -2.32
N TRP A 28 8.03 3.03 -1.10
CA TRP A 28 8.95 2.71 0.00
C TRP A 28 8.35 1.66 0.93
N GLY A 29 9.09 0.58 1.20
CA GLY A 29 8.67 -0.49 2.12
C GLY A 29 9.40 -0.47 3.45
N ASN A 30 9.39 0.68 4.12
CA ASN A 30 10.19 0.94 5.32
C ASN A 30 9.35 1.29 6.57
N ASP A 31 8.04 1.43 6.45
CA ASP A 31 7.15 1.78 7.56
C ASP A 31 5.73 1.20 7.32
N GLU A 32 4.87 1.26 8.33
CA GLU A 32 3.47 0.84 8.29
C GLU A 32 2.52 2.01 8.61
N GLN A 33 3.04 3.22 8.72
CA GLN A 33 2.30 4.47 8.83
C GLN A 33 2.74 5.48 7.76
N PRO A 34 1.85 6.41 7.35
CA PRO A 34 2.27 7.53 6.53
C PRO A 34 3.35 8.36 7.24
N TYR A 35 4.33 8.84 6.49
CA TYR A 35 5.31 9.77 7.02
C TYR A 35 5.66 10.86 6.01
N ARG A 36 6.07 12.01 6.53
CA ARG A 36 6.50 13.15 5.72
C ARG A 36 7.91 12.90 5.18
N MET A 37 8.09 13.09 3.89
CA MET A 37 9.39 13.06 3.23
C MET A 37 10.01 14.47 3.18
N THR A 38 11.29 14.55 2.83
CA THR A 38 12.07 15.80 2.82
C THR A 38 12.55 16.18 1.42
N PRO A 39 11.65 16.41 0.44
CA PRO A 39 12.06 16.98 -0.84
C PRO A 39 12.60 18.40 -0.64
N LYS A 40 13.39 18.88 -1.61
CA LYS A 40 13.95 20.24 -1.64
C LYS A 40 12.86 21.32 -1.80
N THR A 41 11.74 20.96 -2.41
CA THR A 41 10.61 21.84 -2.73
C THR A 41 9.30 21.09 -2.50
N GLY A 42 8.22 21.83 -2.21
CA GLY A 42 6.88 21.26 -2.06
C GLY A 42 6.71 20.39 -0.81
N GLU A 43 5.62 19.61 -0.81
CA GLU A 43 5.31 18.65 0.25
C GLU A 43 5.09 17.28 -0.37
N LEU A 44 5.72 16.26 0.23
CA LEU A 44 5.59 14.88 -0.21
C LEU A 44 5.55 13.96 1.00
N TYR A 45 4.72 12.92 0.89
CA TYR A 45 4.53 11.91 1.92
C TYR A 45 4.75 10.51 1.33
N SER A 46 5.22 9.59 2.15
CA SER A 46 5.22 8.17 1.79
C SER A 46 3.95 7.52 2.31
N LEU A 47 3.25 6.80 1.44
CA LEU A 47 2.29 5.76 1.82
C LEU A 47 3.00 4.42 1.63
N SER A 48 3.66 3.97 2.70
CA SER A 48 4.54 2.81 2.62
C SER A 48 3.82 1.54 2.18
N VAL A 49 4.54 0.71 1.44
CA VAL A 49 4.03 -0.49 0.77
C VAL A 49 4.79 -1.73 1.22
N ASN A 50 4.24 -2.91 1.00
CA ASN A 50 4.99 -4.15 1.17
C ASN A 50 5.27 -4.77 -0.20
N ALA A 51 6.43 -4.46 -0.77
CA ALA A 51 6.80 -4.93 -2.10
C ALA A 51 6.92 -6.47 -2.19
N TYR A 52 7.15 -7.17 -1.08
CA TYR A 52 7.19 -8.65 -1.07
C TYR A 52 5.80 -9.29 -1.15
N LEU A 53 4.76 -8.55 -0.73
CA LEU A 53 3.37 -8.98 -0.78
C LEU A 53 2.58 -8.33 -1.91
N ASP A 54 3.25 -7.59 -2.80
CA ASP A 54 2.71 -7.20 -4.11
C ASP A 54 2.35 -8.44 -4.95
N ASP A 55 1.23 -8.38 -5.68
CA ASP A 55 0.73 -9.55 -6.41
C ASP A 55 1.69 -10.02 -7.52
N ASN A 56 2.39 -9.10 -8.18
CA ASN A 56 3.39 -9.43 -9.18
C ASN A 56 4.59 -10.11 -8.53
N TYR A 57 5.15 -9.50 -7.48
CA TYR A 57 6.31 -10.04 -6.81
C TYR A 57 6.05 -11.42 -6.20
N ILE A 58 4.98 -11.56 -5.43
CA ILE A 58 4.70 -12.80 -4.70
C ILE A 58 4.37 -13.98 -5.64
N HIS A 59 3.74 -13.71 -6.79
CA HIS A 59 3.44 -14.74 -7.78
C HIS A 59 4.62 -15.05 -8.71
N LEU A 60 5.22 -14.04 -9.34
CA LEU A 60 6.24 -14.28 -10.36
C LEU A 60 7.62 -14.58 -9.77
N HIS A 61 8.01 -13.90 -8.70
CA HIS A 61 9.30 -14.10 -8.04
C HIS A 61 9.19 -15.05 -6.84
N GLY A 62 8.17 -14.88 -6.01
CA GLY A 62 7.91 -15.74 -4.84
C GLY A 62 7.42 -17.14 -5.21
N ARG A 63 6.95 -17.35 -6.45
CA ARG A 63 6.40 -18.62 -6.98
C ARG A 63 5.32 -19.22 -6.08
N ARG A 64 4.56 -18.37 -5.40
CA ARG A 64 3.49 -18.78 -4.49
C ARG A 64 2.22 -19.12 -5.25
N THR A 65 1.57 -20.19 -4.82
CA THR A 65 0.22 -20.56 -5.26
C THR A 65 -0.77 -19.49 -4.83
N ILE A 66 -1.90 -19.41 -5.54
CA ILE A 66 -2.95 -18.43 -5.19
C ILE A 66 -3.51 -18.64 -3.77
N ASN A 67 -3.55 -19.88 -3.29
CA ASN A 67 -3.99 -20.20 -1.93
C ASN A 67 -3.00 -19.69 -0.87
N GLU A 68 -1.69 -19.83 -1.11
CA GLU A 68 -0.66 -19.26 -0.22
C GLU A 68 -0.76 -17.73 -0.18
N VAL A 69 -0.92 -17.07 -1.33
CA VAL A 69 -1.05 -15.60 -1.39
C VAL A 69 -2.28 -15.11 -0.65
N ASN A 70 -3.42 -15.78 -0.86
CA ASN A 70 -4.68 -15.50 -0.17
C ASN A 70 -4.56 -15.69 1.36
N LEU A 71 -3.80 -16.68 1.84
CA LEU A 71 -3.45 -16.81 3.26
C LEU A 71 -2.57 -15.66 3.75
N LEU A 72 -1.45 -15.40 3.06
CA LEU A 72 -0.46 -14.40 3.46
C LEU A 72 -1.04 -12.99 3.51
N TRP A 73 -1.92 -12.61 2.58
CA TRP A 73 -2.59 -11.31 2.62
C TRP A 73 -3.55 -11.16 3.80
N ARG A 74 -4.26 -12.23 4.19
CA ARG A 74 -5.10 -12.20 5.39
C ARG A 74 -4.26 -12.13 6.66
N GLU A 75 -3.17 -12.90 6.74
CA GLU A 75 -2.25 -12.86 7.88
C GLU A 75 -1.58 -11.48 8.01
N TRP A 76 -1.16 -10.88 6.89
CA TRP A 76 -0.64 -9.52 6.87
C TRP A 76 -1.66 -8.52 7.42
N PHE A 77 -2.92 -8.59 6.96
CA PHE A 77 -3.98 -7.76 7.48
C PHE A 77 -4.23 -8.01 8.99
N ASP A 78 -4.36 -9.26 9.42
CA ASP A 78 -4.67 -9.57 10.83
C ASP A 78 -3.55 -9.08 11.77
N GLY A 79 -2.29 -9.13 11.34
CA GLY A 79 -1.16 -8.54 12.05
C GLY A 79 -1.28 -7.01 12.17
N LEU A 80 -1.46 -6.32 11.04
CA LEU A 80 -1.65 -4.85 11.02
C LEU A 80 -2.89 -4.43 11.82
N TYR A 81 -3.95 -5.23 11.79
CA TYR A 81 -5.19 -4.96 12.51
C TYR A 81 -4.98 -5.08 14.03
N ALA A 82 -4.25 -6.08 14.49
CA ALA A 82 -3.89 -6.23 15.90
C ALA A 82 -3.02 -5.06 16.38
N ASP A 83 -1.99 -4.70 15.61
CA ASP A 83 -1.10 -3.57 15.92
C ASP A 83 -1.84 -2.21 15.85
N GLY A 84 -2.86 -2.14 14.99
CA GLY A 84 -3.79 -1.04 14.80
C GLY A 84 -4.60 -0.65 16.04
N ALA A 85 -4.61 -1.48 17.09
CA ALA A 85 -5.37 -1.22 18.32
C ALA A 85 -4.89 0.03 19.08
N THR A 86 -3.63 0.45 18.89
CA THR A 86 -3.03 1.60 19.60
C THR A 86 -2.83 2.81 18.70
N THR A 87 -2.30 2.59 17.50
CA THR A 87 -2.16 3.60 16.45
C THR A 87 -2.43 2.93 15.11
N GLY A 88 -3.06 3.67 14.19
CA GLY A 88 -3.48 3.12 12.90
C GLY A 88 -2.32 2.49 12.12
N ARG A 89 -2.64 1.49 11.31
CA ARG A 89 -1.71 0.85 10.37
C ARG A 89 -2.23 0.99 8.95
N LEU A 90 -1.30 1.10 8.02
CA LEU A 90 -1.55 1.21 6.60
C LEU A 90 -1.31 -0.14 5.91
N MET A 91 -2.29 -0.60 5.15
CA MET A 91 -2.13 -1.72 4.23
C MET A 91 -2.37 -1.21 2.81
N VAL A 92 -1.31 -1.12 2.01
CA VAL A 92 -1.38 -0.77 0.59
C VAL A 92 -1.25 -2.04 -0.25
N LEU A 93 -2.36 -2.49 -0.82
CA LEU A 93 -2.38 -3.67 -1.69
C LEU A 93 -2.18 -3.24 -3.15
N HIS A 94 -1.07 -3.64 -3.75
CA HIS A 94 -0.79 -3.44 -5.17
C HIS A 94 -1.31 -4.63 -5.99
N LEU A 95 -2.05 -4.29 -7.04
CA LEU A 95 -2.79 -5.26 -7.85
C LEU A 95 -2.61 -4.95 -9.32
N HIS A 96 -2.26 -5.98 -10.08
CA HIS A 96 -2.12 -5.93 -11.52
C HIS A 96 -3.30 -6.66 -12.17
N PRO A 97 -4.15 -6.00 -12.99
CA PRO A 97 -5.31 -6.64 -13.60
C PRO A 97 -4.96 -7.86 -14.47
N TRP A 98 -3.79 -7.87 -15.10
CA TRP A 98 -3.34 -9.01 -15.90
C TRP A 98 -2.93 -10.22 -15.05
N ILE A 99 -2.64 -10.02 -13.75
CA ILE A 99 -2.33 -11.06 -12.77
C ILE A 99 -3.59 -11.47 -12.02
N MET A 100 -4.16 -10.56 -11.22
CA MET A 100 -5.26 -10.87 -10.30
C MET A 100 -6.65 -10.73 -10.92
N GLY A 101 -6.77 -10.04 -12.05
CA GLY A 101 -8.03 -9.92 -12.80
C GLY A 101 -8.42 -11.18 -13.59
N GLN A 102 -7.58 -12.21 -13.61
CA GLN A 102 -7.90 -13.47 -14.28
C GLN A 102 -9.09 -14.18 -13.58
N PRO A 103 -10.05 -14.78 -14.32
CA PRO A 103 -11.27 -15.34 -13.72
C PRO A 103 -11.04 -16.37 -12.60
N TRP A 104 -9.95 -17.13 -12.67
CA TRP A 104 -9.62 -18.14 -11.66
C TRP A 104 -8.93 -17.56 -10.42
N ARG A 105 -8.38 -16.33 -10.51
CA ARG A 105 -7.68 -15.61 -9.42
C ARG A 105 -8.56 -14.57 -8.73
N ILE A 106 -9.42 -13.87 -9.46
CA ILE A 106 -10.17 -12.73 -8.91
C ILE A 106 -11.04 -13.10 -7.70
N ARG A 107 -11.62 -14.32 -7.70
CA ARG A 107 -12.37 -14.85 -6.54
C ARG A 107 -11.54 -14.87 -5.24
N HIS A 108 -10.23 -15.08 -5.34
CA HIS A 108 -9.36 -15.10 -4.16
C HIS A 108 -9.06 -13.69 -3.66
N LEU A 109 -9.07 -12.69 -4.53
CA LEU A 109 -9.04 -11.29 -4.11
C LEU A 109 -10.35 -10.95 -3.38
N ASP A 110 -11.49 -11.38 -3.90
CA ASP A 110 -12.79 -11.17 -3.23
C ASP A 110 -12.81 -11.78 -1.82
N GLU A 111 -12.30 -12.99 -1.65
CA GLU A 111 -12.17 -13.65 -0.33
C GLU A 111 -11.30 -12.85 0.65
N VAL A 112 -10.17 -12.31 0.19
CA VAL A 112 -9.26 -11.49 1.01
C VAL A 112 -9.92 -10.17 1.39
N LEU A 113 -10.52 -9.48 0.41
CA LEU A 113 -11.22 -8.21 0.66
C LEU A 113 -12.43 -8.41 1.57
N ALA A 114 -13.16 -9.52 1.44
CA ALA A 114 -14.26 -9.87 2.33
C ALA A 114 -13.78 -10.08 3.78
N HIS A 115 -12.66 -10.79 3.99
CA HIS A 115 -12.04 -10.95 5.32
C HIS A 115 -11.67 -9.59 5.95
N ILE A 116 -11.00 -8.74 5.17
CA ILE A 116 -10.59 -7.39 5.59
C ILE A 116 -11.82 -6.55 5.96
N CYS A 117 -12.80 -6.48 5.05
CA CYS A 117 -13.98 -5.62 5.19
C CYS A 117 -14.99 -6.11 6.24
N ALA A 118 -14.89 -7.36 6.70
CA ALA A 118 -15.73 -7.89 7.77
C ALA A 118 -15.34 -7.36 9.15
N ARG A 119 -14.12 -6.82 9.32
CA ARG A 119 -13.67 -6.23 10.58
C ARG A 119 -14.16 -4.78 10.73
N GLY A 120 -14.58 -4.42 11.94
CA GLY A 120 -14.85 -3.02 12.30
C GLY A 120 -13.57 -2.20 12.35
N GLY A 121 -13.66 -0.86 12.26
CA GLY A 121 -12.48 0.02 12.36
C GLY A 121 -11.58 0.04 11.12
N VAL A 122 -11.89 -0.73 10.07
CA VAL A 122 -11.17 -0.67 8.80
C VAL A 122 -11.65 0.52 7.96
N TRP A 123 -10.76 1.47 7.71
CA TRP A 123 -11.02 2.60 6.83
C TRP A 123 -10.61 2.27 5.38
N LYS A 124 -11.62 2.15 4.51
CA LYS A 124 -11.42 2.00 3.06
C LYS A 124 -11.20 3.38 2.45
N ALA A 125 -9.95 3.75 2.26
CA ALA A 125 -9.55 5.11 1.91
C ALA A 125 -8.83 5.18 0.57
N THR A 126 -8.94 6.34 -0.09
CA THR A 126 -8.03 6.71 -1.16
C THR A 126 -6.73 7.24 -0.57
N GLY A 127 -5.61 7.11 -1.28
CA GLY A 127 -4.33 7.63 -0.80
C GLY A 127 -4.38 9.14 -0.48
N SER A 128 -5.09 9.94 -1.28
CA SER A 128 -5.32 11.35 -0.97
C SER A 128 -6.08 11.56 0.33
N GLY A 129 -7.11 10.75 0.60
CA GLY A 129 -7.87 10.84 1.85
C GLY A 129 -6.99 10.56 3.07
N ILE A 130 -6.13 9.55 2.99
CA ILE A 130 -5.16 9.22 4.06
C ILE A 130 -4.22 10.39 4.32
N ILE A 131 -3.67 11.01 3.27
CA ILE A 131 -2.78 12.17 3.42
C ILE A 131 -3.52 13.37 4.02
N ASP A 132 -4.74 13.65 3.55
CA ASP A 132 -5.52 14.77 4.06
C ASP A 132 -5.85 14.58 5.56
N TRP A 133 -6.19 13.37 5.97
CA TRP A 133 -6.38 13.02 7.38
C TRP A 133 -5.08 13.13 8.19
N PHE A 134 -3.98 12.56 7.70
CA PHE A 134 -2.68 12.58 8.38
C PHE A 134 -2.18 14.01 8.62
N LYS A 135 -2.34 14.89 7.62
CA LYS A 135 -1.99 16.31 7.74
C LYS A 135 -2.81 17.03 8.81
N ALA A 136 -4.09 16.67 8.96
CA ALA A 136 -4.96 17.27 9.97
C ALA A 136 -4.64 16.81 11.41
N GLN A 137 -3.88 15.73 11.59
CA GLN A 137 -3.42 15.27 12.92
C GLN A 137 -2.06 15.83 13.33
N ALA A 138 -1.25 16.30 12.37
CA ALA A 138 0.10 16.80 12.61
C ALA A 138 0.15 18.28 13.03
N SER A 139 -1.02 18.91 13.23
CA SER A 139 -1.21 20.31 13.63
C SER A 139 -1.63 20.43 15.08
#